data_AF-A0A9K3KQM1-F1
#
_entry.id   AF-A0A9K3KQM1-F1
#
_cell.length_a   1.000
_cell.length_b   1.000
_cell.length_c   1.000
_cell.angle_alpha   90.00
_cell.angle_beta   90.00
_cell.angle_gamma   90.00
#
_symmetry.space_group_name_H-M   'P 1'
#
loop_
_entity.id
_entity.type
_entity.pdbx_description
1 polymer ?
#
loop_
_entity_poly.entity_id
_entity_poly.type
_entity_poly.pdbx_seq_one_letter_code
_entity_poly.pdbx_strand_id
1 'polypeptide(L)'
;MRSLHPSTVGKLFVTGFTVGPIVDSLHNQCLLKYDMLPLSIEWPSSIIESRFLPPFVLEYTQQHPYLFCSSWTVPPLLGLAYVVLGALLPRLFETIRFGDQSFLSPRWKLLDPRDVSNINGNDKKTAISMLRNNALLAVTTTALIIKLSEFLETHQSPTLTGEPTGVLWLLSAALTQWAILDGSIAALLAATITSIGGPLSELPFVAHGVWEYLDSSADYQPLQSLPLGNSMLEWVLGKNYPDLALSSITGPCYFAVAMDAIALGRWFDATKAGDVADSQERSS
;
A
#
# COMPACT_ATOMS: atom_id res chain seq x y z
N MET A 1 -7.53 -24.34 -2.51
CA MET A 1 -6.89 -23.09 -2.07
C MET A 1 -5.39 -23.33 -2.03
N ARG A 2 -4.56 -22.46 -2.61
CA ARG A 2 -3.09 -22.63 -2.63
C ARG A 2 -2.55 -22.52 -1.20
N SER A 3 -1.64 -23.43 -0.81
CA SER A 3 -0.99 -23.35 0.50
C SER A 3 -0.09 -22.12 0.59
N LEU A 4 -0.23 -21.33 1.65
CA LEU A 4 0.68 -20.25 1.98
C LEU A 4 2.04 -20.83 2.36
N HIS A 5 3.08 -20.52 1.60
CA HIS A 5 4.43 -20.92 1.97
C HIS A 5 4.97 -20.01 3.08
N PRO A 6 5.51 -20.58 4.18
CA PRO A 6 6.08 -19.79 5.28
C PRO A 6 7.16 -18.80 4.82
N SER A 7 7.95 -19.16 3.80
CA SER A 7 8.97 -18.28 3.24
C SER A 7 8.38 -17.04 2.56
N THR A 8 7.25 -17.17 1.85
CA THR A 8 6.57 -16.02 1.23
C THR A 8 6.00 -15.11 2.30
N VAL A 9 5.34 -15.68 3.31
CA VAL A 9 4.79 -14.94 4.46
C VAL A 9 5.89 -14.17 5.18
N GLY A 10 7.01 -14.82 5.50
CA GLY A 10 8.13 -14.16 6.16
C GLY A 10 8.72 -13.00 5.34
N LYS A 11 8.89 -13.19 4.03
CA LYS A 11 9.40 -12.12 3.14
C LYS A 11 8.42 -10.95 3.07
N LEU A 12 7.12 -11.20 2.89
CA LEU A 12 6.09 -10.15 2.87
C LEU A 12 6.05 -9.39 4.20
N PHE A 13 6.07 -10.11 5.32
CA PHE A 13 6.08 -9.48 6.64
C PHE A 13 7.29 -8.57 6.81
N VAL A 14 8.49 -9.06 6.51
CA VAL A 14 9.73 -8.28 6.63
C VAL A 14 9.71 -7.07 5.69
N THR A 15 9.24 -7.23 4.44
CA THR A 15 9.10 -6.10 3.52
C THR A 15 8.12 -5.06 4.04
N GLY A 16 6.92 -5.45 4.48
CA GLY A 16 5.95 -4.52 5.07
C GLY A 16 6.47 -3.85 6.34
N PHE A 17 7.19 -4.59 7.18
CA PHE A 17 7.79 -4.07 8.41
C PHE A 17 8.91 -3.05 8.16
N THR A 18 9.68 -3.21 7.08
CA THR A 18 10.87 -2.38 6.83
C THR A 18 10.64 -1.29 5.79
N VAL A 19 10.06 -1.63 4.65
CA VAL A 19 9.78 -0.71 3.55
C VAL A 19 8.52 0.10 3.82
N GLY A 20 7.51 -0.54 4.44
CA GLY A 20 6.23 0.11 4.76
C GLY A 20 6.40 1.43 5.50
N PRO A 21 7.11 1.50 6.65
CA PRO A 21 7.32 2.75 7.38
C PRO A 21 8.05 3.83 6.58
N ILE A 22 8.94 3.44 5.66
CA ILE A 22 9.64 4.40 4.79
C ILE A 22 8.65 5.06 3.83
N VAL A 23 7.81 4.25 3.20
CA VAL A 23 6.78 4.73 2.26
C VAL A 23 5.70 5.54 2.99
N ASP A 24 5.25 5.05 4.15
CA ASP A 24 4.33 5.72 5.09
C ASP A 24 4.85 7.11 5.50
N SER A 25 6.14 7.22 5.82
CA SER A 25 6.77 8.50 6.20
C SER A 25 6.78 9.56 5.10
N LEU A 26 6.51 9.19 3.84
CA LEU A 26 6.47 10.15 2.73
C LEU A 26 5.25 11.07 2.86
N HIS A 27 4.04 10.54 3.09
CA HIS A 27 2.84 11.40 3.15
C HIS A 27 2.38 11.75 4.56
N ASN A 28 2.83 11.04 5.59
CA ASN A 28 2.31 11.26 6.94
C ASN A 28 2.75 12.58 7.54
N GLN A 29 3.76 13.24 6.97
CA GLN A 29 4.16 14.58 7.37
C GLN A 29 3.08 15.64 7.09
N CYS A 30 2.18 15.39 6.15
CA CYS A 30 1.06 16.30 5.83
C CYS A 30 -0.32 15.72 6.16
N LEU A 31 -0.39 14.47 6.65
CA LEU A 31 -1.65 13.79 6.94
C LEU A 31 -1.83 13.50 8.44
N LEU A 32 -0.80 12.95 9.09
CA LEU A 32 -0.92 12.36 10.40
C LEU A 32 0.01 13.00 11.42
N LYS A 33 -0.47 13.09 12.65
CA LYS A 33 0.37 13.31 13.83
C LYS A 33 0.32 12.06 14.71
N TYR A 34 1.49 11.50 15.00
CA TYR A 34 1.61 10.34 15.87
C TYR A 34 1.75 10.75 17.32
N ASP A 35 0.81 10.33 18.17
CA ASP A 35 0.82 10.62 19.59
C ASP A 35 1.43 9.47 20.41
N MET A 36 1.35 8.23 19.91
CA MET A 36 1.89 7.05 20.59
C MET A 36 3.17 6.53 19.91
N LEU A 37 4.23 6.40 20.72
CA LEU A 37 5.56 5.91 20.31
C LEU A 37 6.08 6.55 19.00
N PRO A 38 6.05 7.89 18.87
CA PRO A 38 6.49 8.55 17.65
C PRO A 38 7.97 8.26 17.37
N LEU A 39 8.27 8.06 16.10
CA LEU A 39 9.61 7.89 15.57
C LEU A 39 9.84 8.94 14.50
N SER A 40 10.59 9.97 14.83
CA SER A 40 10.99 11.02 13.89
C SER A 40 12.51 11.10 13.76
N ILE A 41 12.97 11.32 12.53
CA ILE A 41 14.37 11.58 12.21
C ILE A 41 14.39 12.91 11.48
N GLU A 42 15.06 13.90 12.07
CA GLU A 42 15.23 15.21 11.46
C GLU A 42 16.22 15.17 10.30
N TRP A 43 16.12 16.15 9.40
CA TRP A 43 17.13 16.34 8.36
C TRP A 43 18.50 16.64 9.00
N PRO A 44 19.60 16.01 8.54
CA PRO A 44 20.93 16.35 9.02
C PRO A 44 21.24 17.84 8.81
N SER A 45 21.63 18.54 9.88
CA SER A 45 21.95 19.98 9.82
C SER A 45 23.04 20.28 8.78
N SER A 46 24.00 19.37 8.61
CA SER A 46 25.04 19.47 7.58
C SER A 46 24.51 19.52 6.15
N ILE A 47 23.35 18.90 5.88
CA ILE A 47 22.68 18.96 4.58
C ILE A 47 21.99 20.32 4.43
N ILE A 48 21.22 20.74 5.44
CA ILE A 48 20.49 22.03 5.44
C ILE A 48 21.45 23.22 5.28
N GLU A 49 22.57 23.21 6.01
CA GLU A 49 23.57 24.28 5.99
C GLU A 49 24.46 24.25 4.74
N SER A 50 24.36 23.21 3.91
CA SER A 50 25.18 23.12 2.71
C SER A 50 24.74 24.18 1.69
N ARG A 51 25.68 25.07 1.34
CA ARG A 51 25.47 26.12 0.31
C ARG A 51 25.18 25.58 -1.09
N PHE A 52 25.18 24.26 -1.25
CA PHE A 52 24.99 23.57 -2.51
C PHE A 52 23.59 22.98 -2.67
N LEU A 53 22.71 23.07 -1.66
CA LEU A 53 21.33 22.68 -1.84
C LEU A 53 20.64 23.63 -2.83
N PRO A 54 19.94 23.09 -3.83
CA PRO A 54 19.03 23.89 -4.64
C PRO A 54 17.98 24.58 -3.73
N PRO A 55 17.52 25.80 -4.05
CA PRO A 55 16.56 26.54 -3.24
C PRO A 55 15.29 25.74 -2.92
N PHE A 56 14.80 24.93 -3.87
CA PHE A 56 13.60 24.11 -3.68
C PHE A 56 13.78 23.03 -2.60
N VAL A 57 15.00 22.52 -2.39
CA VAL A 57 15.26 21.53 -1.33
C VAL A 57 15.24 22.21 0.03
N LEU A 58 15.78 23.42 0.13
CA LEU A 58 15.78 24.18 1.38
C LEU A 58 14.37 24.61 1.80
N GLU A 59 13.55 25.05 0.85
CA GLU A 59 12.13 25.34 1.11
C GLU A 59 11.39 24.07 1.55
N TYR A 60 11.64 22.95 0.89
CA TYR A 60 11.05 21.67 1.26
C TYR A 60 11.43 21.26 2.69
N THR A 61 12.71 21.32 3.09
CA THR A 61 13.12 20.95 4.47
C THR A 61 12.61 21.90 5.55
N GLN A 62 12.27 23.15 5.18
CA GLN A 62 11.61 24.09 6.09
C GLN A 62 10.12 23.75 6.29
N GLN A 63 9.45 23.32 5.23
CA GLN A 63 8.05 22.86 5.30
C GLN A 63 7.93 21.47 5.94
N HIS A 64 8.95 20.64 5.78
CA HIS A 64 9.02 19.24 6.21
C HIS A 64 10.26 19.03 7.08
N PRO A 65 10.22 19.35 8.39
CA PRO A 65 11.38 19.34 9.27
C PRO A 65 11.96 17.93 9.52
N TYR A 66 11.17 16.89 9.24
CA TYR A 66 11.56 15.51 9.43
C TYR A 66 11.89 14.84 8.09
N LEU A 67 13.02 14.15 8.03
CA LEU A 67 13.35 13.23 6.95
C LEU A 67 12.47 11.98 7.01
N PHE A 68 12.14 11.53 8.22
CA PHE A 68 11.31 10.37 8.48
C PHE A 68 10.37 10.69 9.64
N CYS A 69 9.08 10.38 9.49
CA CYS A 69 8.07 10.52 10.52
C CYS A 69 7.13 9.30 10.46
N SER A 70 7.11 8.49 11.53
CA SER A 70 6.20 7.36 11.69
C SER A 70 6.01 7.05 13.19
N SER A 71 5.48 5.87 13.51
CA SER A 71 5.40 5.36 14.89
C SER A 71 5.91 3.93 14.97
N TRP A 72 6.44 3.51 16.12
CA TRP A 72 6.81 2.10 16.36
C TRP A 72 5.63 1.13 16.26
N THR A 73 4.39 1.61 16.30
CA THR A 73 3.20 0.79 16.06
C THR A 73 2.98 0.47 14.57
N VAL A 74 3.48 1.30 13.66
CA VAL A 74 3.26 1.17 12.22
C VAL A 74 3.99 -0.05 11.59
N PRO A 75 5.30 -0.29 11.84
CA PRO A 75 6.01 -1.44 11.28
C PRO A 75 5.32 -2.80 11.45
N PRO A 76 4.90 -3.24 12.67
CA PRO A 76 4.23 -4.53 12.82
C PRO A 76 2.87 -4.58 12.12
N LEU A 77 2.12 -3.47 12.07
CA LEU A 77 0.84 -3.39 11.37
C LEU A 77 1.03 -3.56 9.87
N LEU A 78 1.98 -2.84 9.27
CA LEU A 78 2.29 -2.94 7.84
C LEU A 78 2.87 -4.31 7.47
N GLY A 79 3.68 -4.92 8.34
CA GLY A 79 4.14 -6.30 8.18
C GLY A 79 2.98 -7.29 8.07
N LEU A 80 1.99 -7.20 8.96
CA LEU A 80 0.78 -8.03 8.88
C LEU A 80 -0.08 -7.69 7.66
N ALA A 81 -0.25 -6.40 7.35
CA ALA A 81 -1.00 -5.96 6.18
C ALA A 81 -0.42 -6.54 4.89
N TYR A 82 0.90 -6.50 4.70
CA TYR A 82 1.56 -7.07 3.52
C TYR A 82 1.33 -8.58 3.39
N VAL A 83 1.27 -9.33 4.50
CA VAL A 83 0.92 -10.75 4.48
C VAL A 83 -0.53 -10.95 4.03
N VAL A 84 -1.46 -10.16 4.56
CA VAL A 84 -2.88 -10.26 4.20
C VAL A 84 -3.08 -9.88 2.73
N LEU A 85 -2.58 -8.73 2.31
CA LEU A 85 -2.76 -8.15 0.97
C LEU A 85 -1.99 -8.90 -0.10
N GLY A 86 -0.73 -9.26 0.17
CA GLY A 86 0.14 -9.92 -0.81
C GLY A 86 -0.07 -11.42 -0.91
N ALA A 87 -0.66 -12.05 0.11
CA ALA A 87 -0.72 -13.50 0.21
C ALA A 87 -2.14 -14.04 0.40
N LEU A 88 -2.90 -13.53 1.37
CA LEU A 88 -4.18 -14.14 1.75
C LEU A 88 -5.32 -13.73 0.82
N LEU A 89 -5.51 -12.42 0.68
CA LEU A 89 -6.65 -11.79 0.04
C LEU A 89 -6.73 -12.13 -1.48
N PRO A 90 -5.63 -12.10 -2.26
CA PRO A 90 -5.67 -12.44 -3.68
C PRO A 90 -6.05 -13.90 -3.91
N ARG A 91 -5.55 -14.81 -3.07
CA ARG A 91 -5.88 -16.24 -3.15
C ARG A 91 -7.34 -16.54 -2.79
N LEU A 92 -7.91 -15.75 -1.86
CA LEU A 92 -9.33 -15.82 -1.56
C LEU A 92 -10.14 -15.43 -2.80
N PHE A 93 -9.80 -14.32 -3.46
CA PHE A 93 -10.49 -13.88 -4.68
C PHE A 93 -10.25 -14.77 -5.90
N GLU A 94 -9.07 -15.37 -6.04
CA GLU A 94 -8.81 -16.39 -7.07
C GLU A 94 -9.64 -17.67 -6.86
N THR A 95 -10.00 -17.98 -5.61
CA THR A 95 -10.85 -19.13 -5.29
C THR A 95 -12.30 -18.88 -5.70
N ILE A 96 -12.74 -17.62 -5.64
CA ILE A 96 -14.04 -17.20 -6.15
C ILE A 96 -13.91 -17.19 -7.68
N ARG A 97 -14.31 -18.29 -8.34
CA ARG A 97 -14.31 -18.39 -9.81
C ARG A 97 -15.28 -17.37 -10.41
N PHE A 98 -14.83 -16.14 -10.59
CA PHE A 98 -15.44 -15.22 -11.54
C PHE A 98 -15.27 -15.87 -12.92
N GLY A 99 -16.39 -16.19 -13.57
CA GLY A 99 -16.44 -16.95 -14.81
C GLY A 99 -15.43 -16.47 -15.86
N ASP A 100 -14.93 -17.41 -16.64
CA ASP A 100 -13.96 -17.27 -17.74
C ASP A 100 -13.19 -15.93 -17.80
N GLN A 101 -12.00 -15.88 -17.19
CA GLN A 101 -11.12 -14.70 -17.16
C GLN A 101 -10.49 -14.35 -18.53
N SER A 102 -11.02 -14.89 -19.62
CA SER A 102 -10.52 -14.71 -20.99
C SER A 102 -10.64 -13.27 -21.51
N PHE A 103 -11.38 -12.38 -20.82
CA PHE A 103 -11.73 -11.05 -21.31
C PHE A 103 -10.64 -9.97 -21.18
N LEU A 104 -9.62 -10.16 -20.33
CA LEU A 104 -8.55 -9.17 -20.14
C LEU A 104 -7.21 -9.73 -20.61
N SER A 105 -6.37 -8.90 -21.23
CA SER A 105 -4.99 -9.11 -21.75
C SER A 105 -4.29 -10.50 -21.60
N PRO A 106 -3.71 -11.10 -22.66
CA PRO A 106 -2.89 -12.33 -22.58
C PRO A 106 -1.72 -12.29 -21.58
N ARG A 107 -1.28 -11.09 -21.17
CA ARG A 107 -0.11 -10.87 -20.30
C ARG A 107 -0.29 -11.43 -18.88
N TRP A 108 -1.52 -11.51 -18.36
CA TRP A 108 -1.73 -12.00 -16.98
C TRP A 108 -1.51 -13.51 -16.85
N LYS A 109 -1.72 -14.29 -17.91
CA LYS A 109 -1.44 -15.74 -17.90
C LYS A 109 0.04 -16.03 -17.63
N LEU A 110 0.94 -15.19 -18.14
CA LEU A 110 2.38 -15.33 -17.88
C LEU A 110 2.81 -14.95 -16.45
N LEU A 111 1.93 -14.27 -15.68
CA LEU A 111 2.24 -13.74 -14.35
C LEU A 111 1.69 -14.63 -13.23
N ASP A 112 1.05 -15.75 -13.57
CA ASP A 112 0.60 -16.72 -12.57
C ASP A 112 1.79 -17.58 -12.10
N PRO A 113 2.14 -17.56 -10.79
CA PRO A 113 3.22 -18.40 -10.29
C PRO A 113 2.96 -19.92 -10.49
N ARG A 114 1.72 -20.34 -10.74
CA ARG A 114 1.36 -21.74 -11.09
C ARG A 114 1.94 -22.18 -12.42
N ASP A 115 1.98 -21.27 -13.39
CA ASP A 115 2.49 -21.59 -14.71
C ASP A 115 4.02 -21.64 -14.68
N VAL A 116 4.65 -20.81 -13.83
CA VAL A 116 6.12 -20.79 -13.63
C VAL A 116 6.69 -22.15 -13.18
N SER A 117 5.95 -22.95 -12.42
CA SER A 117 6.43 -24.30 -12.04
C SER A 117 6.44 -25.32 -13.17
N ASN A 118 5.67 -25.09 -14.24
CA ASN A 118 5.55 -26.00 -15.37
C ASN A 118 6.44 -25.61 -16.57
N ILE A 119 7.16 -24.49 -16.45
CA ILE A 119 7.98 -23.93 -17.51
C ILE A 119 9.44 -24.42 -17.39
N ASN A 120 10.05 -24.74 -18.53
CA ASN A 120 11.44 -25.22 -18.63
C ASN A 120 12.48 -24.09 -18.41
N GLY A 121 13.70 -24.49 -18.02
CA GLY A 121 14.76 -23.65 -17.43
C GLY A 121 14.87 -22.18 -17.85
N ASN A 122 15.13 -21.87 -19.14
CA ASN A 122 15.38 -20.48 -19.57
C ASN A 122 14.13 -19.59 -19.49
N ASP A 123 12.97 -20.15 -19.84
CA ASP A 123 11.69 -19.42 -19.82
C ASP A 123 11.26 -19.14 -18.38
N LYS A 124 11.56 -20.07 -17.45
CA LYS A 124 11.29 -19.91 -16.02
C LYS A 124 12.07 -18.75 -15.41
N LYS A 125 13.38 -18.65 -15.71
CA LYS A 125 14.22 -17.53 -15.26
C LYS A 125 13.70 -16.20 -15.79
N THR A 126 13.26 -16.18 -17.05
CA THR A 126 12.66 -14.99 -17.68
C THR A 126 11.38 -14.58 -16.94
N ALA A 127 10.48 -15.52 -16.65
CA ALA A 127 9.24 -15.25 -15.92
C ALA A 127 9.49 -14.70 -14.50
N ILE A 128 10.42 -15.29 -13.74
CA ILE A 128 10.80 -14.81 -12.40
C ILE A 128 11.39 -13.39 -12.48
N SER A 129 12.22 -13.12 -13.48
CA SER A 129 12.80 -11.78 -13.71
C SER A 129 11.72 -10.74 -14.04
N MET A 130 10.73 -11.11 -14.86
CA MET A 130 9.59 -10.24 -15.17
C MET A 130 8.76 -9.92 -13.92
N LEU A 131 8.45 -10.93 -13.09
CA LEU A 131 7.73 -10.74 -11.83
C LEU A 131 8.49 -9.83 -10.86
N ARG A 132 9.81 -9.99 -10.76
CA ARG A 132 10.67 -9.10 -9.97
C ARG A 132 10.56 -7.66 -10.46
N ASN A 133 10.70 -7.44 -11.76
CA ASN A 133 10.65 -6.09 -12.33
C ASN A 133 9.26 -5.46 -12.11
N ASN A 134 8.19 -6.23 -12.25
CA ASN A 134 6.84 -5.75 -11.93
C ASN A 134 6.69 -5.40 -10.45
N ALA A 135 7.23 -6.20 -9.52
CA ALA A 135 7.19 -5.90 -8.09
C ALA A 135 7.98 -4.63 -7.76
N LEU A 136 9.17 -4.44 -8.34
CA LEU A 136 9.96 -3.22 -8.17
C LEU A 136 9.24 -1.99 -8.73
N LEU A 137 8.63 -2.11 -9.92
CA LEU A 137 7.83 -1.05 -10.51
C LEU A 137 6.59 -0.74 -9.66
N ALA A 138 5.93 -1.75 -9.09
CA ALA A 138 4.77 -1.57 -8.23
C ALA A 138 5.15 -0.78 -6.97
N VAL A 139 6.18 -1.20 -6.23
CA VAL A 139 6.66 -0.46 -5.04
C VAL A 139 7.06 0.97 -5.39
N THR A 140 7.79 1.16 -6.50
CA THR A 140 8.22 2.50 -6.93
C THR A 140 7.02 3.39 -7.29
N THR A 141 6.05 2.85 -8.02
CA THR A 141 4.85 3.60 -8.40
C THR A 141 3.93 3.88 -7.21
N THR A 142 3.85 2.98 -6.23
CA THR A 142 3.15 3.25 -4.96
C THR A 142 3.78 4.41 -4.21
N ALA A 143 5.11 4.42 -4.07
CA ALA A 143 5.82 5.53 -3.43
C ALA A 143 5.58 6.86 -4.15
N LEU A 144 5.53 6.85 -5.49
CA LEU A 144 5.19 8.03 -6.28
C LEU A 144 3.72 8.48 -6.11
N ILE A 145 2.77 7.54 -6.01
CA ILE A 145 1.35 7.84 -5.75
C ILE A 145 1.19 8.44 -4.36
N ILE A 146 1.88 7.92 -3.36
CA ILE A 146 1.88 8.44 -1.99
C ILE A 146 2.53 9.83 -1.94
N LYS A 147 3.63 10.04 -2.67
CA LYS A 147 4.21 11.38 -2.79
C LYS A 147 3.28 12.36 -3.52
N LEU A 148 2.55 11.88 -4.52
CA LEU A 148 1.53 12.67 -5.22
C LEU A 148 0.37 13.03 -4.28
N SER A 149 -0.02 12.16 -3.33
CA SER A 149 -1.06 12.50 -2.35
C SER A 149 -0.62 13.63 -1.44
N GLU A 150 0.62 13.60 -0.94
CA GLU A 150 1.19 14.72 -0.17
C GLU A 150 1.16 16.03 -0.98
N PHE A 151 1.55 15.98 -2.25
CA PHE A 151 1.52 17.16 -3.12
C PHE A 151 0.10 17.72 -3.28
N LEU A 152 -0.89 16.85 -3.49
CA LEU A 152 -2.30 17.25 -3.69
C LEU A 152 -2.96 17.82 -2.42
N GLU A 153 -2.52 17.39 -1.24
CA GLU A 153 -2.97 17.92 0.06
C GLU A 153 -2.32 19.25 0.42
N THR A 154 -1.03 19.42 0.11
CA THR A 154 -0.25 20.60 0.48
C THR A 154 -0.38 21.76 -0.51
N HIS A 155 -0.81 21.48 -1.74
CA HIS A 155 -0.99 22.48 -2.80
C HIS A 155 -2.46 22.64 -3.15
N GLN A 156 -2.81 23.77 -3.77
CA GLN A 156 -4.15 23.93 -4.33
C GLN A 156 -4.42 22.84 -5.36
N SER A 157 -5.21 21.85 -4.95
CA SER A 157 -5.63 20.75 -5.80
C SER A 157 -6.31 21.33 -7.06
N PRO A 158 -6.04 20.76 -8.25
CA PRO A 158 -6.76 21.13 -9.45
C PRO A 158 -8.26 20.99 -9.19
N THR A 159 -9.03 22.02 -9.49
CA THR A 159 -10.49 21.95 -9.36
C THR A 159 -11.09 21.63 -10.72
N LEU A 160 -11.95 20.61 -10.75
CA LEU A 160 -12.85 20.37 -11.86
C LEU A 160 -14.23 20.73 -11.33
N THR A 161 -14.91 21.67 -11.98
CA THR A 161 -16.23 22.17 -11.53
C THR A 161 -16.26 22.83 -10.14
N GLY A 162 -15.12 23.23 -9.58
CA GLY A 162 -15.01 23.86 -8.26
C GLY A 162 -14.78 22.89 -7.09
N GLU A 163 -14.82 21.58 -7.36
CA GLU A 163 -14.59 20.54 -6.35
C GLU A 163 -13.12 20.07 -6.36
N PRO A 164 -12.54 19.73 -5.18
CA PRO A 164 -11.19 19.19 -5.10
C PRO A 164 -11.12 17.84 -5.83
N THR A 165 -10.19 17.71 -6.79
CA THR A 165 -10.06 16.48 -7.61
C THR A 165 -8.96 15.53 -7.17
N GLY A 166 -8.32 15.76 -6.01
CA GLY A 166 -7.18 14.98 -5.55
C GLY A 166 -7.43 13.46 -5.55
N VAL A 167 -8.58 13.04 -5.01
CA VAL A 167 -9.00 11.63 -4.99
C VAL A 167 -9.12 11.04 -6.41
N LEU A 168 -9.65 11.80 -7.38
CA LEU A 168 -9.81 11.34 -8.76
C LEU A 168 -8.45 11.14 -9.45
N TRP A 169 -7.50 12.05 -9.23
CA TRP A 169 -6.14 11.93 -9.78
C TRP A 169 -5.43 10.70 -9.24
N LEU A 170 -5.48 10.48 -7.93
CA LEU A 170 -4.84 9.34 -7.31
C LEU A 170 -5.51 8.03 -7.66
N LEU A 171 -6.84 7.99 -7.70
CA LEU A 171 -7.57 6.82 -8.14
C LEU A 171 -7.21 6.48 -9.60
N SER A 172 -7.10 7.48 -10.47
CA SER A 172 -6.67 7.29 -11.86
C SER A 172 -5.23 6.74 -11.93
N ALA A 173 -4.32 7.25 -11.12
CA ALA A 173 -2.94 6.76 -11.04
C ALA A 173 -2.88 5.31 -10.52
N ALA A 174 -3.65 4.99 -9.47
CA ALA A 174 -3.73 3.65 -8.87
C ALA A 174 -4.37 2.62 -9.83
N LEU A 175 -5.44 3.00 -10.53
CA LEU A 175 -6.04 2.16 -11.59
C LEU A 175 -5.09 1.95 -12.76
N THR A 176 -4.31 2.97 -13.13
CA THR A 176 -3.28 2.85 -14.16
C THR A 176 -2.16 1.90 -13.73
N GLN A 177 -1.72 1.99 -12.47
CA GLN A 177 -0.77 1.04 -11.88
C GLN A 177 -1.29 -0.39 -11.97
N TRP A 178 -2.54 -0.64 -11.56
CA TRP A 178 -3.19 -1.95 -11.70
C TRP A 178 -3.23 -2.43 -13.15
N ALA A 179 -3.71 -1.60 -14.07
CA ALA A 179 -3.90 -1.97 -15.47
C ALA A 179 -2.58 -2.33 -16.17
N ILE A 180 -1.48 -1.64 -15.82
CA ILE A 180 -0.16 -1.85 -16.45
C ILE A 180 0.59 -3.03 -15.82
N LEU A 181 0.56 -3.16 -14.49
CA LEU A 181 1.44 -4.09 -13.78
C LEU A 181 0.81 -5.46 -13.52
N ASP A 182 -0.52 -5.54 -13.43
CA ASP A 182 -1.23 -6.75 -13.04
C ASP A 182 -2.40 -7.07 -13.99
N GLY A 183 -3.40 -6.19 -14.04
CA GLY A 183 -4.59 -6.31 -14.89
C GLY A 183 -5.57 -7.41 -14.49
N SER A 184 -5.32 -8.18 -13.42
CA SER A 184 -6.23 -9.24 -12.98
C SER A 184 -7.41 -8.70 -12.17
N ILE A 185 -8.59 -9.30 -12.36
CA ILE A 185 -9.81 -8.95 -11.60
C ILE A 185 -9.66 -9.26 -10.11
N ALA A 186 -8.97 -10.36 -9.77
CA ALA A 186 -8.71 -10.72 -8.38
C ALA A 186 -7.89 -9.63 -7.66
N ALA A 187 -6.86 -9.09 -8.31
CA ALA A 187 -6.08 -7.98 -7.78
C ALA A 187 -6.90 -6.68 -7.70
N LEU A 188 -7.75 -6.40 -8.70
CA LEU A 188 -8.64 -5.24 -8.67
C LEU A 188 -9.59 -5.29 -7.47
N LEU A 189 -10.28 -6.41 -7.28
CA LEU A 189 -11.20 -6.60 -6.14
C LEU A 189 -10.47 -6.50 -4.80
N ALA A 190 -9.29 -7.12 -4.72
CA ALA A 190 -8.43 -7.03 -3.55
C ALA A 190 -8.08 -5.58 -3.20
N ALA A 191 -7.60 -4.83 -4.19
CA ALA A 191 -7.21 -3.45 -4.03
C ALA A 191 -8.40 -2.52 -3.74
N THR A 192 -9.56 -2.73 -4.38
CA THR A 192 -10.79 -1.97 -4.10
C THR A 192 -11.33 -2.21 -2.68
N ILE A 193 -11.30 -3.46 -2.19
CA ILE A 193 -11.70 -3.71 -0.81
C ILE A 193 -10.70 -3.08 0.16
N THR A 194 -9.41 -3.10 -0.18
CA THR A 194 -8.37 -2.47 0.62
C THR A 194 -8.46 -0.94 0.61
N SER A 195 -8.87 -0.33 -0.51
CA SER A 195 -9.03 1.13 -0.59
C SER A 195 -10.15 1.67 0.29
N ILE A 196 -11.06 0.81 0.74
CA ILE A 196 -12.13 1.15 1.69
C ILE A 196 -11.77 0.64 3.09
N GLY A 197 -11.42 -0.63 3.19
CA GLY A 197 -11.12 -1.30 4.47
C GLY A 197 -9.84 -0.80 5.13
N GLY A 198 -8.85 -0.36 4.36
CA GLY A 198 -7.58 0.21 4.85
C GLY A 198 -7.83 1.45 5.70
N PRO A 199 -8.38 2.54 5.13
CA PRO A 199 -8.71 3.74 5.90
C PRO A 199 -9.63 3.44 7.09
N LEU A 200 -10.67 2.61 6.91
CA LEU A 200 -11.57 2.25 8.00
C LEU A 200 -10.88 1.48 9.13
N SER A 201 -9.83 0.71 8.82
CA SER A 201 -9.04 -0.01 9.83
C SER A 201 -8.22 0.92 10.73
N GLU A 202 -8.07 2.19 10.35
CA GLU A 202 -7.39 3.20 11.16
C GLU A 202 -8.28 3.77 12.28
N LEU A 203 -9.60 3.69 12.14
CA LEU A 203 -10.54 4.30 13.09
C LEU A 203 -10.32 3.90 14.56
N PRO A 204 -10.03 2.62 14.90
CA PRO A 204 -9.69 2.27 16.27
C PRO A 204 -8.41 2.95 16.77
N PHE A 205 -7.42 3.19 15.91
CA PHE A 205 -6.18 3.86 16.29
C PHE A 205 -6.41 5.36 16.51
N VAL A 206 -7.20 5.99 15.65
CA VAL A 206 -7.61 7.40 15.81
C VAL A 206 -8.46 7.58 17.07
N ALA A 207 -9.43 6.70 17.30
CA ALA A 207 -10.29 6.73 18.47
C ALA A 207 -9.53 6.61 19.81
N HIS A 208 -8.41 5.90 19.81
CA HIS A 208 -7.58 5.68 21.00
C HIS A 208 -6.36 6.62 21.08
N GLY A 209 -6.28 7.63 20.20
CA GLY A 209 -5.17 8.60 20.22
C GLY A 209 -3.81 7.96 19.98
N VAL A 210 -3.74 6.94 19.10
CA VAL A 210 -2.46 6.39 18.63
C VAL A 210 -1.84 7.36 17.61
N TRP A 211 -2.69 7.91 16.74
CA TRP A 211 -2.42 9.04 15.88
C TRP A 211 -3.72 9.80 15.59
N GLU A 212 -3.59 11.03 15.12
CA GLU A 212 -4.70 11.87 14.66
C GLU A 212 -4.42 12.38 13.24
N TYR A 213 -5.48 12.57 12.46
CA TYR A 213 -5.37 13.28 11.19
C TYR A 213 -5.22 14.78 11.47
N LEU A 214 -4.39 15.48 10.69
CA LEU A 214 -4.33 16.93 10.74
C LEU A 214 -5.66 17.51 10.26
N ASP A 215 -6.12 18.60 10.90
CA ASP A 215 -7.39 19.27 10.58
C ASP A 215 -7.55 19.59 9.08
N SER A 216 -6.45 19.94 8.41
CA SER A 216 -6.44 20.24 6.97
C SER A 216 -6.73 19.04 6.07
N SER A 217 -6.46 17.83 6.56
CA SER A 217 -6.56 16.56 5.81
C SER A 217 -7.73 15.69 6.27
N ALA A 218 -8.34 15.99 7.41
CA ALA A 218 -9.42 15.21 8.04
C ALA A 218 -10.79 15.51 7.39
N ASP A 219 -10.92 15.25 6.09
CA ASP A 219 -12.07 15.65 5.26
C ASP A 219 -13.15 14.56 5.08
N TYR A 220 -12.96 13.37 5.66
CA TYR A 220 -13.87 12.23 5.49
C TYR A 220 -14.32 11.64 6.82
N GLN A 221 -15.63 11.67 7.09
CA GLN A 221 -16.26 11.10 8.29
C GLN A 221 -17.12 9.88 7.94
N PRO A 222 -16.53 8.67 7.85
CA PRO A 222 -17.23 7.48 7.35
C PRO A 222 -18.43 7.06 8.21
N LEU A 223 -18.44 7.39 9.50
CA LEU A 223 -19.43 6.91 10.46
C LEU A 223 -20.53 7.93 10.79
N GLN A 224 -20.46 9.15 10.24
CA GLN A 224 -21.38 10.25 10.56
C GLN A 224 -22.85 9.91 10.28
N SER A 225 -23.09 9.09 9.25
CA SER A 225 -24.45 8.68 8.83
C SER A 225 -24.99 7.44 9.56
N LEU A 226 -24.17 6.79 10.40
CA LEU A 226 -24.59 5.60 11.14
C LEU A 226 -25.40 6.00 12.38
N PRO A 227 -26.48 5.26 12.71
CA PRO A 227 -27.32 5.58 13.85
C PRO A 227 -26.53 5.54 15.16
N LEU A 228 -26.67 6.60 15.97
CA LEU A 228 -26.17 6.69 17.33
C LEU A 228 -26.76 5.55 18.20
N GLY A 229 -25.98 5.04 19.15
CA GLY A 229 -26.42 3.95 20.03
C GLY A 229 -26.03 2.55 19.57
N ASN A 230 -25.14 2.41 18.57
CA ASN A 230 -24.54 1.11 18.27
C ASN A 230 -23.55 0.74 19.37
N SER A 231 -23.99 -0.09 20.32
CA SER A 231 -23.21 -0.49 21.50
C SER A 231 -21.86 -1.13 21.14
N MET A 232 -21.74 -1.76 19.97
CA MET A 232 -20.48 -2.34 19.53
C MET A 232 -19.50 -1.26 19.06
N LEU A 233 -19.97 -0.30 18.24
CA LEU A 233 -19.12 0.79 17.77
C LEU A 233 -18.72 1.71 18.92
N GLU A 234 -19.64 2.04 19.83
CA GLU A 234 -19.30 2.83 21.02
C GLU A 234 -18.29 2.12 21.93
N TRP A 235 -18.35 0.79 22.02
CA TRP A 235 -17.40 0.01 22.80
C TRP A 235 -16.00 -0.02 22.15
N VAL A 236 -15.91 -0.14 20.82
CA VAL A 236 -14.62 -0.20 20.10
C VAL A 236 -14.01 1.18 19.83
N LEU A 237 -14.83 2.17 19.48
CA LEU A 237 -14.39 3.47 18.96
C LEU A 237 -14.71 4.63 19.91
N GLY A 238 -15.35 4.35 21.05
CA GLY A 238 -15.80 5.37 21.98
C GLY A 238 -17.09 6.06 21.55
N LYS A 239 -17.62 6.91 22.44
CA LYS A 239 -18.92 7.58 22.25
C LYS A 239 -18.90 8.62 21.12
N ASN A 240 -17.73 9.16 20.81
CA ASN A 240 -17.55 10.19 19.79
C ASN A 240 -17.16 9.57 18.43
N TYR A 241 -17.45 8.28 18.20
CA TYR A 241 -17.15 7.62 16.93
C TYR A 241 -17.72 8.31 15.68
N PRO A 242 -18.88 9.03 15.71
CA PRO A 242 -19.39 9.74 14.54
C PRO A 242 -18.50 10.90 14.10
N ASP A 243 -17.72 11.46 15.02
CA ASP A 243 -16.84 12.61 14.79
C ASP A 243 -15.44 12.17 14.32
N LEU A 244 -15.17 10.86 14.30
CA LEU A 244 -13.89 10.34 13.80
C LEU A 244 -13.76 10.64 12.31
N ALA A 245 -12.73 11.41 12.00
CA ALA A 245 -12.38 11.81 10.66
C ALA A 245 -11.11 11.09 10.19
N LEU A 246 -11.07 10.83 8.90
CA LEU A 246 -9.95 10.30 8.14
C LEU A 246 -9.71 11.25 6.96
N SER A 247 -8.64 11.01 6.20
CA SER A 247 -8.44 11.66 4.91
C SER A 247 -8.97 10.81 3.77
N SER A 248 -9.82 11.39 2.92
CA SER A 248 -10.38 10.79 1.71
C SER A 248 -9.30 10.33 0.73
N ILE A 249 -8.13 10.99 0.78
CA ILE A 249 -7.00 10.72 -0.11
C ILE A 249 -6.31 9.38 0.16
N THR A 250 -6.47 8.85 1.37
CA THR A 250 -5.83 7.60 1.79
C THR A 250 -6.40 6.39 1.06
N GLY A 251 -7.67 6.41 0.65
CA GLY A 251 -8.30 5.29 -0.06
C GLY A 251 -7.52 4.87 -1.31
N PRO A 252 -7.31 5.78 -2.28
CA PRO A 252 -6.43 5.51 -3.43
C PRO A 252 -5.00 5.08 -3.07
N CYS A 253 -4.41 5.59 -1.99
CA CYS A 253 -3.09 5.15 -1.53
C CYS A 253 -3.10 3.69 -1.06
N TYR A 254 -4.12 3.29 -0.29
CA TYR A 254 -4.31 1.89 0.14
C TYR A 254 -4.56 0.96 -1.05
N PHE A 255 -5.21 1.44 -2.12
CA PHE A 255 -5.31 0.69 -3.38
C PHE A 255 -3.91 0.40 -3.95
N ALA A 256 -3.06 1.42 -4.04
CA ALA A 256 -1.71 1.28 -4.60
C ALA A 256 -0.82 0.36 -3.74
N VAL A 257 -0.89 0.49 -2.42
CA VAL A 257 -0.21 -0.41 -1.47
C VAL A 257 -0.69 -1.86 -1.61
N ALA A 258 -1.98 -2.08 -1.84
CA ALA A 258 -2.46 -3.43 -2.12
C ALA A 258 -1.82 -4.00 -3.39
N MET A 259 -1.70 -3.19 -4.44
CA MET A 259 -1.10 -3.63 -5.71
C MET A 259 0.38 -4.01 -5.58
N ASP A 260 1.18 -3.26 -4.82
CA ASP A 260 2.58 -3.63 -4.62
C ASP A 260 2.75 -4.89 -3.76
N ALA A 261 1.93 -5.06 -2.71
CA ALA A 261 1.97 -6.23 -1.86
C ALA A 261 1.62 -7.49 -2.67
N ILE A 262 0.62 -7.38 -3.56
CA ILE A 262 0.23 -8.45 -4.51
C ILE A 262 1.39 -8.80 -5.45
N ALA A 263 2.02 -7.79 -6.06
CA ALA A 263 3.14 -8.00 -6.98
C ALA A 263 4.34 -8.67 -6.28
N LEU A 264 4.69 -8.22 -5.07
CA LEU A 264 5.71 -8.83 -4.22
C LEU A 264 5.37 -10.27 -3.85
N GLY A 265 4.11 -10.53 -3.46
CA GLY A 265 3.63 -11.86 -3.11
C GLY A 265 3.77 -12.85 -4.27
N ARG A 266 3.39 -12.43 -5.48
CA ARG A 266 3.57 -13.23 -6.72
C ARG A 266 5.03 -13.51 -7.02
N TRP A 267 5.91 -12.51 -6.91
CA TRP A 267 7.33 -12.68 -7.16
C TRP A 267 7.98 -13.63 -6.14
N PHE A 268 7.68 -13.50 -4.85
CA PHE A 268 8.23 -14.37 -3.81
C PHE A 268 7.77 -15.82 -3.95
N ASP A 269 6.50 -16.02 -4.32
CA ASP A 269 5.93 -17.33 -4.64
C ASP A 269 6.63 -17.98 -5.84
N ALA A 270 6.84 -17.23 -6.92
CA ALA A 270 7.52 -17.73 -8.12
C ALA A 270 8.99 -18.08 -7.86
N THR A 271 9.68 -17.27 -7.04
CA THR A 271 11.07 -17.54 -6.63
C THR A 271 11.16 -18.88 -5.89
N LYS A 272 10.22 -19.17 -5.00
CA LYS A 272 10.21 -20.45 -4.27
C LYS A 272 9.96 -21.65 -5.18
N ALA A 273 9.04 -21.52 -6.15
CA ALA A 273 8.84 -22.54 -7.17
C ALA A 273 10.10 -22.75 -8.04
N GLY A 274 10.89 -21.69 -8.23
CA GLY A 274 12.29 -21.70 -8.67
C GLY A 274 13.13 -22.74 -7.93
N ASP A 275 13.38 -22.46 -6.66
CA ASP A 275 14.33 -23.21 -5.80
C ASP A 275 13.98 -24.70 -5.66
N VAL A 276 12.68 -25.04 -5.60
CA VAL A 276 12.23 -26.43 -5.43
C VAL A 276 12.57 -27.28 -6.66
N ALA A 277 12.37 -26.76 -7.87
CA ALA A 277 12.67 -27.51 -9.09
C ALA A 277 14.17 -27.72 -9.26
N ASP A 278 14.97 -26.68 -9.02
CA ASP A 278 16.44 -26.75 -9.11
C ASP A 278 17.02 -27.77 -8.11
N SER A 279 16.40 -27.91 -6.93
CA SER A 279 16.80 -28.89 -5.92
C SER A 279 16.48 -30.32 -6.36
N GLN A 280 15.35 -30.54 -7.05
CA GLN A 280 14.96 -31.85 -7.58
C GLN A 280 15.89 -32.29 -8.72
N GLU A 281 16.22 -31.38 -9.65
CA GLU A 281 17.12 -31.67 -10.78
C GLU A 281 18.55 -32.01 -10.33
N ARG A 282 19.04 -31.43 -9.23
CA ARG A 282 20.35 -31.79 -8.65
C ARG A 282 20.37 -33.14 -7.94
N SER A 283 19.20 -33.69 -7.60
CA SER A 283 19.07 -34.96 -6.87
C SER A 283 18.83 -36.17 -7.77
N SER A 284 18.55 -35.95 -9.06
CA SER A 284 18.39 -36.97 -10.11
C SER A 284 19.67 -37.20 -10.88
#